data_AF-A0A960JQ00-F1
#
_entry.id   AF-A0A960JQ00-F1
#
_cell.length_a   1.000
_cell.length_b   1.000
_cell.length_c   1.000
_cell.angle_alpha   90.00
_cell.angle_beta   90.00
_cell.angle_gamma   90.00
#
_symmetry.space_group_name_H-M   'P 1'
#
loop_
_entity.id
_entity.type
_entity.pdbx_description
1 polymer ?
#
loop_
_entity_poly.entity_id
_entity_poly.type
_entity_poly.pdbx_seq_one_letter_code
_entity_poly.pdbx_strand_id
1 'polypeptide(L)'
;MSGLVGESHKAALQTLIDAYDRVDGMVSQGASGPADSELVVLSAPMGWGKTRVVQEFYAHLAARQTAGTEYWPAELVPDVDRAPTLKSRKKVVPAAFDVAAEAEMPFLWWGVSCQKRQDDRLANVVADDIGQLAAHFGPTLNRLEANSATRRAALGIARTLSAAAPFSDIPGILDGLENLRTSIRDVFRAQRDKPRDREELRRIDPSQSDGSLVETWVGAIGSLLRAARIPMVVVVDDAHWADPASIEFIDELLLRAPCLVAFTAWPDQLRIQETNDQPADAGSLVGRWADRTNLCDIAQPAAGAAVELAANTLKITTEHPLAVQLAERAQGNPLVLRLWAELPFVQQSAQGGNELAPEDLDELPTDANAEFQRRWRELPEIVQAVLAPAAHQGITFVPAVVAETLATAGIGELSDSAQALHDAEDPHWWIRELTADAHQFTEPILRDIAAGRLSELHGARQRRELNAAFVSTLARLKSSAEWQALTTTSRRALLAHHVALAEKGERGDTQLLIETYQDLADLQPESKTGWEEALSLINAALNLQEHPDPETTLALQLRKANLLQSAGRASDALPLYEQ
;
A
#
# COMPACT_ATOMS: atom_id res chain seq x y z
N MET A 1 17.74 22.89 -2.61
CA MET A 1 18.51 22.24 -3.70
C MET A 1 17.95 20.84 -3.85
N SER A 2 17.61 20.40 -5.06
CA SER A 2 17.05 19.06 -5.22
C SER A 2 18.03 18.02 -4.69
N GLY A 3 17.57 17.11 -3.85
CA GLY A 3 18.40 16.01 -3.33
C GLY A 3 18.65 14.91 -4.37
N LEU A 4 18.28 15.16 -5.63
CA LEU A 4 18.46 14.26 -6.76
C LEU A 4 19.83 14.48 -7.40
N VAL A 5 20.65 13.44 -7.36
CA VAL A 5 21.98 13.42 -7.95
C VAL A 5 21.98 12.42 -9.11
N GLY A 6 22.47 12.85 -10.28
CA GLY A 6 22.46 12.07 -11.53
C GLY A 6 21.51 12.62 -12.60
N GLU A 7 21.90 12.50 -13.87
CA GLU A 7 21.11 12.99 -15.02
C GLU A 7 19.82 12.19 -15.21
N SER A 8 19.86 10.87 -14.99
CA SER A 8 18.70 9.98 -15.10
C SER A 8 17.59 10.34 -14.10
N HIS A 9 17.93 10.61 -12.83
CA HIS A 9 16.96 11.07 -11.82
C HIS A 9 16.33 12.42 -12.17
N LYS A 10 17.13 13.37 -12.66
CA LYS A 10 16.65 14.69 -13.09
C LYS A 10 15.74 14.58 -14.31
N ALA A 11 16.08 13.74 -15.28
CA ALA A 11 15.25 13.47 -16.45
C ALA A 11 13.94 12.77 -16.09
N ALA A 12 13.98 11.82 -15.16
CA ALA A 12 12.78 11.13 -14.65
C ALA A 12 11.84 12.11 -13.91
N LEU A 13 12.38 12.99 -13.06
CA LEU A 13 11.62 14.06 -12.42
C LEU A 13 10.99 15.00 -13.46
N GLN A 14 11.76 15.43 -14.46
CA GLN A 14 11.25 16.31 -15.50
C GLN A 14 10.13 15.64 -16.31
N THR A 15 10.25 14.33 -16.58
CA THR A 15 9.21 13.56 -17.29
C THR A 15 7.89 13.55 -16.51
N LEU A 16 7.94 13.37 -15.19
CA LEU A 16 6.75 13.46 -14.32
C LEU A 16 6.12 14.85 -14.33
N ILE A 17 6.96 15.89 -14.25
CA ILE A 17 6.50 17.29 -14.31
C ILE A 17 5.82 17.58 -15.65
N ASP A 18 6.45 17.21 -16.75
CA ASP A 18 5.92 17.44 -18.09
C ASP A 18 4.61 16.66 -18.33
N ALA A 19 4.52 15.43 -17.82
CA ALA A 19 3.30 14.63 -17.91
C ALA A 19 2.16 15.25 -17.07
N TYR A 20 2.46 15.71 -15.85
CA TYR A 20 1.49 16.44 -15.03
C TYR A 20 1.01 17.72 -15.70
N ASP A 21 1.92 18.53 -16.25
CA ASP A 21 1.58 19.80 -16.89
C ASP A 21 0.69 19.59 -18.13
N ARG A 22 0.85 18.46 -18.85
CA ARG A 22 -0.08 18.06 -19.92
C ARG A 22 -1.48 17.75 -19.39
N VAL A 23 -1.58 16.92 -18.35
CA VAL A 23 -2.86 16.57 -17.72
C VAL A 23 -3.57 17.82 -17.16
N ASP A 24 -2.85 18.66 -16.41
CA ASP A 24 -3.37 19.91 -15.85
C ASP A 24 -3.87 20.89 -16.93
N GLY A 25 -3.10 21.02 -18.02
CA GLY A 25 -3.49 21.81 -19.19
C GLY A 25 -4.78 21.31 -19.85
N MET A 26 -4.98 20.00 -19.95
CA MET A 26 -6.20 19.40 -20.51
C MET A 26 -7.41 19.59 -19.60
N VAL A 27 -7.24 19.41 -18.28
CA VAL A 27 -8.28 19.65 -17.27
C VAL A 27 -8.75 21.11 -17.30
N SER A 28 -7.80 22.05 -17.39
CA SER A 28 -8.08 23.48 -17.48
C SER A 28 -8.89 23.85 -18.74
N GLN A 29 -8.71 23.12 -19.83
CA GLN A 29 -9.41 23.31 -21.11
C GLN A 29 -10.77 22.59 -21.18
N GLY A 30 -11.14 21.80 -20.16
CA GLY A 30 -12.41 21.09 -20.12
C GLY A 30 -12.45 19.82 -20.97
N ALA A 31 -11.30 19.17 -21.19
CA ALA A 31 -11.24 17.87 -21.85
C ALA A 31 -11.98 16.79 -21.03
N SER A 32 -12.45 15.74 -21.70
CA SER A 32 -13.39 14.77 -21.11
C SER A 32 -13.22 13.31 -21.57
N GLY A 33 -12.00 12.88 -21.93
CA GLY A 33 -11.75 11.52 -22.43
C GLY A 33 -10.45 10.87 -21.94
N PRO A 34 -10.18 9.60 -22.31
CA PRO A 34 -8.96 8.89 -21.93
C PRO A 34 -7.68 9.60 -22.40
N ALA A 35 -7.78 10.49 -23.42
CA ALA A 35 -6.70 11.35 -23.89
C ALA A 35 -6.13 12.28 -22.80
N ASP A 36 -6.80 12.37 -21.65
CA ASP A 36 -6.48 13.27 -20.54
C ASP A 36 -5.63 12.60 -19.44
N SER A 37 -5.06 11.44 -19.72
CA SER A 37 -4.28 10.63 -18.78
C SER A 37 -2.93 10.20 -19.33
N GLU A 38 -1.94 10.13 -18.44
CA GLU A 38 -0.56 9.74 -18.75
C GLU A 38 -0.10 8.67 -17.76
N LEU A 39 0.67 7.70 -18.25
CA LEU A 39 1.36 6.71 -17.41
C LEU A 39 2.87 6.98 -17.46
N VAL A 40 3.51 7.08 -16.30
CA VAL A 40 4.96 7.21 -16.17
C VAL A 40 5.48 6.07 -15.31
N VAL A 41 6.49 5.36 -15.78
CA VAL A 41 7.07 4.21 -15.07
C VAL A 41 8.51 4.53 -14.69
N LEU A 42 8.76 4.69 -13.41
CA LEU A 42 10.10 4.79 -12.83
C LEU A 42 10.67 3.37 -12.64
N SER A 43 11.60 3.00 -13.50
CA SER A 43 12.15 1.64 -13.58
C SER A 43 13.59 1.63 -13.04
N ALA A 44 13.82 0.87 -11.98
CA ALA A 44 15.15 0.70 -11.38
C ALA A 44 15.19 -0.47 -10.39
N PRO A 45 16.35 -1.09 -10.12
CA PRO A 45 16.49 -2.05 -9.01
C PRO A 45 16.25 -1.40 -7.62
N MET A 46 16.37 -2.20 -6.57
CA MET A 46 16.26 -1.71 -5.18
C MET A 46 17.35 -0.67 -4.87
N GLY A 47 16.97 0.39 -4.16
CA GLY A 47 17.92 1.36 -3.58
C GLY A 47 18.29 2.53 -4.49
N TRP A 48 17.99 2.47 -5.79
CA TRP A 48 18.31 3.50 -6.79
C TRP A 48 17.46 4.77 -6.74
N GLY A 49 16.63 4.97 -5.71
CA GLY A 49 15.95 6.26 -5.49
C GLY A 49 14.67 6.52 -6.30
N LYS A 50 13.97 5.49 -6.81
CA LYS A 50 12.65 5.64 -7.47
C LYS A 50 11.67 6.47 -6.62
N THR A 51 11.44 6.05 -5.38
CA THR A 51 10.57 6.77 -4.44
C THR A 51 11.10 8.18 -4.12
N ARG A 52 12.41 8.42 -4.21
CA ARG A 52 12.96 9.77 -4.01
C ARG A 52 12.58 10.71 -5.16
N VAL A 53 12.57 10.22 -6.40
CA VAL A 53 12.07 10.99 -7.55
C VAL A 53 10.60 11.38 -7.34
N VAL A 54 9.77 10.44 -6.86
CA VAL A 54 8.36 10.73 -6.50
C VAL A 54 8.25 11.79 -5.41
N GLN A 55 9.05 11.70 -4.35
CA GLN A 55 9.03 12.67 -3.25
C GLN A 55 9.41 14.08 -3.72
N GLU A 56 10.39 14.18 -4.61
CA GLU A 56 10.83 15.46 -5.20
C GLU A 56 9.78 15.99 -6.18
N PHE A 57 9.11 15.11 -6.93
CA PHE A 57 7.96 15.48 -7.76
C PHE A 57 6.81 16.04 -6.92
N TYR A 58 6.46 15.39 -5.81
CA TYR A 58 5.48 15.91 -4.86
C TYR A 58 5.89 17.30 -4.33
N ALA A 59 7.13 17.44 -3.85
CA ALA A 59 7.63 18.70 -3.30
C ALA A 59 7.59 19.82 -4.35
N HIS A 60 7.88 19.50 -5.62
CA HIS A 60 7.78 20.43 -6.75
C HIS A 60 6.33 20.89 -6.97
N LEU A 61 5.36 19.99 -6.93
CA LEU A 61 3.93 20.36 -7.02
C LEU A 61 3.47 21.17 -5.81
N ALA A 62 3.85 20.75 -4.61
CA ALA A 62 3.51 21.45 -3.37
C ALA A 62 4.07 22.87 -3.33
N ALA A 63 5.27 23.10 -3.89
CA ALA A 63 5.90 24.42 -3.99
C ALA A 63 5.22 25.38 -4.98
N ARG A 64 4.32 24.88 -5.85
CA ARG A 64 3.49 25.72 -6.74
C ARG A 64 2.31 26.37 -6.02
N GLN A 65 2.02 25.95 -4.79
CA GLN A 65 0.92 26.50 -3.99
C GLN A 65 1.21 27.95 -3.56
N THR A 66 0.15 28.74 -3.41
CA THR A 66 0.29 30.13 -2.95
C THR A 66 0.61 30.15 -1.46
N ALA A 67 1.63 30.92 -1.09
CA ALA A 67 2.08 31.05 0.29
C ALA A 67 0.95 31.58 1.20
N GLY A 68 0.67 30.87 2.29
CA GLY A 68 -0.38 31.20 3.27
C GLY A 68 -1.76 30.62 2.97
N THR A 69 -1.93 29.88 1.87
CA THR A 69 -3.17 29.15 1.52
C THR A 69 -2.86 27.73 1.05
N GLU A 70 -1.80 27.12 1.55
CA GLU A 70 -1.37 25.78 1.15
C GLU A 70 -2.40 24.73 1.54
N TYR A 71 -2.82 23.91 0.58
CA TYR A 71 -3.67 22.76 0.82
C TYR A 71 -2.81 21.57 1.26
N TRP A 72 -1.78 21.25 0.47
CA TRP A 72 -0.87 20.13 0.72
C TRP A 72 0.37 20.57 1.51
N PRO A 73 0.90 19.73 2.42
CA PRO A 73 2.17 20.00 3.09
C PRO A 73 3.31 20.08 2.06
N ALA A 74 4.36 20.84 2.39
CA ALA A 74 5.49 21.09 1.48
C ALA A 74 6.26 19.81 1.08
N GLU A 75 6.29 18.81 1.96
CA GLU A 75 7.02 17.56 1.75
C GLU A 75 6.18 16.37 2.27
N LEU A 76 6.33 15.20 1.63
CA LEU A 76 5.69 13.95 2.09
C LEU A 76 6.23 13.48 3.45
N VAL A 77 7.49 13.81 3.73
CA VAL A 77 8.20 13.39 4.94
C VAL A 77 8.93 14.60 5.49
N PRO A 78 8.46 15.18 6.61
CA PRO A 78 9.18 16.26 7.26
C PRO A 78 10.54 15.76 7.75
N ASP A 79 11.62 16.48 7.42
CA ASP A 79 12.97 16.28 7.98
C ASP A 79 13.59 14.89 7.67
N VAL A 80 13.66 14.53 6.38
CA VAL A 80 14.25 13.26 5.87
C VAL A 80 15.70 13.05 6.33
N ASP A 81 16.46 14.13 6.52
CA ASP A 81 17.90 14.10 6.82
C ASP A 81 18.23 13.83 8.30
N ARG A 82 17.22 13.82 9.19
CA ARG A 82 17.40 13.51 10.62
C ARG A 82 16.76 12.21 11.07
N ALA A 83 15.79 11.70 10.31
CA ALA A 83 15.15 10.42 10.62
C ALA A 83 16.04 9.24 10.18
N PRO A 84 16.03 8.10 10.90
CA PRO A 84 16.66 6.87 10.43
C PRO A 84 16.22 6.53 9.00
N THR A 85 17.13 6.06 8.16
CA THR A 85 16.92 5.80 6.73
C THR A 85 15.69 4.92 6.48
N LEU A 86 15.46 3.92 7.34
CA LEU A 86 14.30 3.03 7.21
C LEU A 86 12.98 3.71 7.57
N LYS A 87 12.99 4.72 8.45
CA LYS A 87 11.79 5.48 8.85
C LYS A 87 11.30 6.43 7.75
N SER A 88 12.22 7.02 6.99
CA SER A 88 11.91 8.08 6.02
C SER A 88 11.78 7.60 4.57
N ARG A 89 12.19 6.36 4.27
CA ARG A 89 12.12 5.76 2.94
C ARG A 89 10.71 5.22 2.61
N LYS A 90 10.40 5.10 1.31
CA LYS A 90 9.17 4.51 0.74
C LYS A 90 7.86 5.17 1.17
N LYS A 91 7.91 6.43 1.59
CA LYS A 91 6.72 7.24 1.85
C LYS A 91 6.29 7.96 0.58
N VAL A 92 5.12 7.55 0.08
CA VAL A 92 4.42 8.14 -1.08
C VAL A 92 3.09 8.79 -0.70
N VAL A 93 2.73 8.77 0.58
CA VAL A 93 1.53 9.38 1.15
C VAL A 93 1.96 10.45 2.17
N PRO A 94 1.37 11.67 2.14
CA PRO A 94 1.64 12.67 3.16
C PRO A 94 1.24 12.16 4.54
N ALA A 95 2.02 12.50 5.58
CA ALA A 95 1.57 12.31 6.96
C ALA A 95 0.29 13.14 7.21
N ALA A 96 -0.52 12.75 8.20
CA ALA A 96 -1.74 13.49 8.55
C ALA A 96 -1.44 14.99 8.76
N PHE A 97 -2.27 15.84 8.14
CA PHE A 97 -2.11 17.29 8.16
C PHE A 97 -3.47 17.99 8.19
N ASP A 98 -3.49 19.20 8.74
CA ASP A 98 -4.68 20.05 8.75
C ASP A 98 -4.75 20.88 7.47
N VAL A 99 -5.91 20.87 6.82
CA VAL A 99 -6.20 21.71 5.65
C VAL A 99 -6.68 23.08 6.13
N ALA A 100 -6.02 24.15 5.71
CA ALA A 100 -6.51 25.50 6.00
C ALA A 100 -7.91 25.71 5.39
N ALA A 101 -8.82 26.33 6.16
CA ALA A 101 -10.24 26.44 5.77
C ALA A 101 -10.45 27.06 4.37
N GLU A 102 -9.62 28.04 4.01
CA GLU A 102 -9.67 28.78 2.75
C GLU A 102 -8.79 28.18 1.62
N ALA A 103 -7.98 27.16 1.90
CA ALA A 103 -7.06 26.59 0.91
C ALA A 103 -7.80 25.79 -0.18
N GLU A 104 -7.72 26.20 -1.44
CA GLU A 104 -8.24 25.44 -2.58
C GLU A 104 -7.31 24.28 -2.93
N MET A 105 -7.88 23.10 -3.23
CA MET A 105 -7.10 21.91 -3.59
C MET A 105 -6.60 22.06 -5.03
N PRO A 106 -5.29 22.24 -5.28
CA PRO A 106 -4.76 22.50 -6.62
C PRO A 106 -4.64 21.23 -7.46
N PHE A 107 -4.46 20.09 -6.81
CA PHE A 107 -4.38 18.76 -7.38
C PHE A 107 -4.82 17.75 -6.33
N LEU A 108 -5.28 16.58 -6.75
CA LEU A 108 -5.52 15.45 -5.85
C LEU A 108 -4.29 14.53 -5.86
N TRP A 109 -3.68 14.28 -4.70
CA TRP A 109 -2.60 13.31 -4.56
C TRP A 109 -3.11 12.02 -3.92
N TRP A 110 -2.86 10.89 -4.58
CA TRP A 110 -3.17 9.57 -4.06
C TRP A 110 -1.93 8.67 -4.16
N GLY A 111 -1.43 8.21 -3.02
CA GLY A 111 -0.26 7.33 -2.95
C GLY A 111 -0.68 5.94 -2.52
N VAL A 112 -0.23 4.93 -3.27
CA VAL A 112 -0.55 3.51 -3.13
C VAL A 112 0.77 2.76 -2.95
N SER A 113 0.88 1.90 -1.94
CA SER A 113 2.09 1.08 -1.71
C SER A 113 1.77 -0.40 -1.85
N CYS A 114 2.29 -1.04 -2.89
CA CYS A 114 1.89 -2.40 -3.29
C CYS A 114 2.72 -3.51 -2.60
N GLN A 115 3.16 -3.36 -1.36
CA GLN A 115 4.04 -4.37 -0.75
C GLN A 115 3.39 -5.77 -0.61
N LYS A 116 4.17 -6.80 -0.95
CA LYS A 116 3.81 -8.22 -1.01
C LYS A 116 3.17 -8.77 0.29
N ARG A 117 1.95 -9.32 0.23
CA ARG A 117 1.26 -9.99 1.37
C ARG A 117 1.90 -11.35 1.71
N GLN A 118 1.42 -12.00 2.78
CA GLN A 118 1.99 -13.24 3.33
C GLN A 118 1.87 -14.45 2.39
N ASP A 119 0.85 -14.47 1.55
CA ASP A 119 0.32 -15.62 0.80
C ASP A 119 0.70 -15.63 -0.69
N ASP A 120 1.70 -14.85 -1.10
CA ASP A 120 2.01 -14.56 -2.50
C ASP A 120 0.83 -13.92 -3.28
N ARG A 121 -0.28 -13.59 -2.60
CA ARG A 121 -1.39 -12.82 -3.17
C ARG A 121 -1.17 -11.34 -2.93
N LEU A 122 -1.83 -10.58 -3.76
CA LEU A 122 -1.56 -9.16 -3.90
C LEU A 122 -2.57 -8.39 -3.04
N ALA A 123 -2.16 -7.25 -2.49
CA ALA A 123 -3.00 -6.52 -1.55
C ALA A 123 -4.10 -5.77 -2.26
N ASN A 124 -5.39 -5.96 -1.93
CA ASN A 124 -6.49 -5.13 -2.47
C ASN A 124 -6.39 -3.67 -2.01
N VAL A 125 -5.45 -2.92 -2.58
CA VAL A 125 -5.01 -1.61 -2.07
C VAL A 125 -6.10 -0.55 -2.24
N VAL A 126 -6.92 -0.70 -3.29
CA VAL A 126 -8.00 0.25 -3.62
C VAL A 126 -9.04 0.35 -2.50
N ALA A 127 -9.43 -0.76 -1.87
CA ALA A 127 -10.45 -0.75 -0.82
C ALA A 127 -9.92 -0.17 0.50
N ASP A 128 -8.67 -0.49 0.84
CA ASP A 128 -8.03 -0.09 2.08
C ASP A 128 -7.71 1.44 2.07
N ASP A 129 -7.48 2.04 0.88
CA ASP A 129 -7.06 3.46 0.72
C ASP A 129 -8.17 4.44 0.27
N ILE A 130 -9.39 3.97 -0.05
CA ILE A 130 -10.53 4.84 -0.47
C ILE A 130 -10.85 5.93 0.57
N GLY A 131 -10.63 5.64 1.86
CA GLY A 131 -10.86 6.61 2.92
C GLY A 131 -9.98 7.87 2.78
N GLN A 132 -8.77 7.75 2.20
CA GLN A 132 -7.90 8.89 1.92
C GLN A 132 -8.58 9.83 0.92
N LEU A 133 -9.15 9.27 -0.15
CA LEU A 133 -9.88 10.05 -1.16
C LEU A 133 -11.10 10.75 -0.54
N ALA A 134 -11.86 10.04 0.29
CA ALA A 134 -13.06 10.58 0.93
C ALA A 134 -12.78 11.80 1.82
N ALA A 135 -11.64 11.83 2.52
CA ALA A 135 -11.25 12.95 3.38
C ALA A 135 -11.07 14.27 2.60
N HIS A 136 -10.60 14.20 1.35
CA HIS A 136 -10.36 15.39 0.51
C HIS A 136 -11.62 15.91 -0.19
N PHE A 137 -12.62 15.05 -0.42
CA PHE A 137 -13.82 15.43 -1.16
C PHE A 137 -14.83 16.23 -0.34
N GLY A 138 -14.95 16.00 0.97
CA GLY A 138 -15.87 16.74 1.84
C GLY A 138 -15.70 18.27 1.78
N PRO A 139 -14.50 18.81 2.04
CA PRO A 139 -14.21 20.24 1.92
C PRO A 139 -14.40 20.78 0.49
N THR A 140 -14.00 20.01 -0.52
CA THR A 140 -14.12 20.40 -1.94
C THR A 140 -15.59 20.58 -2.35
N LEU A 141 -16.48 19.71 -1.89
CA LEU A 141 -17.92 19.78 -2.16
C LEU A 141 -18.60 21.00 -1.54
N ASN A 142 -18.14 21.42 -0.37
CA ASN A 142 -18.73 22.55 0.35
C ASN A 142 -18.49 23.90 -0.36
N ARG A 143 -17.43 23.99 -1.16
CA ARG A 143 -17.05 25.19 -1.90
C ARG A 143 -17.70 25.33 -3.27
N LEU A 144 -18.19 24.23 -3.85
CA LEU A 144 -18.99 24.30 -5.08
C LEU A 144 -20.29 25.08 -4.80
N GLU A 145 -20.68 25.98 -5.70
CA GLU A 145 -21.88 26.80 -5.52
C GLU A 145 -23.12 25.93 -5.26
N ALA A 146 -23.93 26.33 -4.28
CA ALA A 146 -25.10 25.58 -3.79
C ALA A 146 -26.10 25.18 -4.90
N ASN A 147 -26.14 25.94 -5.99
CA ASN A 147 -27.06 25.74 -7.12
C ASN A 147 -26.38 25.25 -8.42
N SER A 148 -25.07 24.97 -8.40
CA SER A 148 -24.38 24.48 -9.59
C SER A 148 -24.78 23.03 -9.90
N ALA A 149 -24.94 22.71 -11.19
CA ALA A 149 -25.07 21.32 -11.66
C ALA A 149 -23.88 20.48 -11.18
N THR A 150 -22.71 21.09 -11.13
CA THR A 150 -21.44 20.61 -10.57
C THR A 150 -21.59 20.09 -9.15
N ARG A 151 -22.15 20.88 -8.21
CA ARG A 151 -22.35 20.46 -6.81
C ARG A 151 -23.32 19.28 -6.71
N ARG A 152 -24.38 19.26 -7.51
CA ARG A 152 -25.38 18.17 -7.49
C ARG A 152 -24.81 16.85 -8.00
N ALA A 153 -24.03 16.88 -9.09
CA ALA A 153 -23.30 15.71 -9.57
C ALA A 153 -22.27 15.23 -8.54
N ALA A 154 -21.49 16.17 -8.00
CA ALA A 154 -20.47 15.92 -6.98
C ALA A 154 -21.04 15.31 -5.68
N LEU A 155 -22.25 15.69 -5.26
CA LEU A 155 -22.94 15.09 -4.11
C LEU A 155 -23.48 13.69 -4.36
N GLY A 156 -23.95 13.39 -5.59
CA GLY A 156 -24.33 12.03 -5.96
C GLY A 156 -23.13 11.09 -5.87
N ILE A 157 -21.99 11.54 -6.39
CA ILE A 157 -20.69 10.87 -6.33
C ILE A 157 -20.23 10.66 -4.87
N ALA A 158 -20.28 11.72 -4.06
CA ALA A 158 -19.93 11.68 -2.64
C ALA A 158 -20.74 10.65 -1.83
N ARG A 159 -22.01 10.41 -2.20
CA ARG A 159 -22.82 9.36 -1.56
C ARG A 159 -22.30 7.97 -1.89
N THR A 160 -21.95 7.72 -3.15
CA THR A 160 -21.30 6.47 -3.57
C THR A 160 -20.01 6.28 -2.77
N LEU A 161 -19.17 7.32 -2.72
CA LEU A 161 -17.91 7.31 -1.96
C LEU A 161 -18.11 7.05 -0.46
N SER A 162 -19.13 7.64 0.16
CA SER A 162 -19.43 7.43 1.57
C SER A 162 -20.00 6.03 1.87
N ALA A 163 -20.60 5.36 0.89
CA ALA A 163 -21.21 4.04 1.07
C ALA A 163 -20.17 2.91 1.14
N ALA A 164 -19.02 2.99 0.45
CA ALA A 164 -17.90 2.05 0.65
C ALA A 164 -16.78 2.56 1.57
N ALA A 165 -16.96 3.72 2.18
CA ALA A 165 -16.07 4.18 3.24
C ALA A 165 -16.03 3.32 4.54
N PRO A 166 -17.03 2.48 4.89
CA PRO A 166 -16.95 1.62 6.08
C PRO A 166 -15.81 0.58 6.05
N PHE A 167 -15.05 0.47 4.96
CA PHE A 167 -13.99 -0.51 4.76
C PHE A 167 -12.56 0.01 5.04
N SER A 168 -12.37 1.31 5.37
CA SER A 168 -11.04 1.88 5.64
C SER A 168 -10.76 2.02 7.14
N ASP A 169 -9.63 1.47 7.61
CA ASP A 169 -9.25 1.40 9.04
C ASP A 169 -8.13 2.38 9.45
N ILE A 170 -7.87 3.44 8.67
CA ILE A 170 -6.78 4.40 8.95
C ILE A 170 -7.25 5.50 9.93
N PRO A 171 -6.52 5.77 11.04
CA PRO A 171 -6.81 6.86 11.97
C PRO A 171 -6.85 8.25 11.29
N GLY A 172 -7.85 9.08 11.61
CA GLY A 172 -8.06 10.42 11.03
C GLY A 172 -9.06 10.47 9.85
N ILE A 173 -9.38 9.32 9.25
CA ILE A 173 -10.38 9.21 8.17
C ILE A 173 -11.82 9.34 8.72
N LEU A 174 -12.07 8.87 9.94
CA LEU A 174 -13.38 8.97 10.61
C LEU A 174 -13.92 10.41 10.64
N ASP A 175 -13.07 11.38 10.96
CA ASP A 175 -13.44 12.80 10.97
C ASP A 175 -13.73 13.34 9.56
N GLY A 176 -12.94 12.92 8.57
CA GLY A 176 -13.16 13.24 7.15
C GLY A 176 -14.48 12.68 6.62
N LEU A 177 -14.84 11.46 7.02
CA LEU A 177 -16.10 10.80 6.68
C LEU A 177 -17.30 11.42 7.38
N GLU A 178 -17.15 11.82 8.64
CA GLU A 178 -18.20 12.55 9.36
C GLU A 178 -18.44 13.92 8.72
N ASN A 179 -17.39 14.64 8.34
CA ASN A 179 -17.49 15.89 7.58
C ASN A 179 -18.18 15.68 6.24
N LEU A 180 -17.83 14.64 5.47
CA LEU A 180 -18.49 14.27 4.21
C LEU A 180 -19.99 13.97 4.42
N ARG A 181 -20.33 13.17 5.43
CA ARG A 181 -21.72 12.83 5.78
C ARG A 181 -22.52 14.07 6.18
N THR A 182 -21.90 14.99 6.90
CA THR A 182 -22.53 16.24 7.35
C THR A 182 -22.81 17.16 6.15
N SER A 183 -21.83 17.34 5.26
CA SER A 183 -21.98 18.07 4.00
C SER A 183 -23.09 17.50 3.10
N ILE A 184 -23.18 16.15 3.00
CA ILE A 184 -24.27 15.47 2.28
C ILE A 184 -25.63 15.78 2.94
N ARG A 185 -25.70 15.68 4.28
CA ARG A 185 -26.93 15.88 5.07
C ARG A 185 -27.44 17.32 4.98
N ASP A 186 -26.56 18.32 5.04
CA ASP A 186 -26.95 19.73 5.01
C ASP A 186 -27.52 20.16 3.65
N VAL A 187 -27.01 19.58 2.56
CA VAL A 187 -27.60 19.81 1.24
C VAL A 187 -28.97 19.14 1.12
N PHE A 188 -29.17 17.95 1.68
CA PHE A 188 -30.49 17.32 1.72
C PHE A 188 -31.51 18.16 2.50
N ARG A 189 -31.09 18.82 3.59
CA ARG A 189 -31.96 19.77 4.32
C ARG A 189 -32.31 20.98 3.43
N ALA A 190 -31.33 21.53 2.71
CA ALA A 190 -31.55 22.65 1.78
C ALA A 190 -32.40 22.28 0.54
N GLN A 191 -32.39 21.01 0.12
CA GLN A 191 -33.16 20.51 -1.03
C GLN A 191 -34.55 19.98 -0.67
N ARG A 192 -34.83 19.71 0.61
CA ARG A 192 -36.15 19.22 1.08
C ARG A 192 -37.28 20.20 0.79
N ASP A 193 -36.95 21.46 0.50
CA ASP A 193 -37.89 22.55 0.18
C ASP A 193 -38.20 22.71 -1.33
N LYS A 194 -37.66 21.86 -2.23
CA LYS A 194 -37.91 21.98 -3.69
C LYS A 194 -38.46 20.68 -4.30
N PRO A 195 -39.71 20.65 -4.81
CA PRO A 195 -40.36 19.43 -5.29
C PRO A 195 -39.88 18.92 -6.67
N ARG A 196 -39.06 19.68 -7.41
CA ARG A 196 -38.65 19.36 -8.79
C ARG A 196 -37.38 18.52 -8.93
N ASP A 197 -36.53 18.45 -7.91
CA ASP A 197 -35.21 17.78 -7.96
C ASP A 197 -35.25 16.30 -7.53
N ARG A 198 -36.39 15.80 -7.02
CA ARG A 198 -36.55 14.41 -6.53
C ARG A 198 -36.47 13.34 -7.63
N GLU A 199 -36.85 13.69 -8.86
CA GLU A 199 -36.89 12.73 -9.99
C GLU A 199 -35.51 12.56 -10.64
N GLU A 200 -34.68 13.61 -10.68
CA GLU A 200 -33.32 13.53 -11.22
C GLU A 200 -32.34 12.86 -10.25
N LEU A 201 -32.48 13.07 -8.94
CA LEU A 201 -31.69 12.37 -7.92
C LEU A 201 -31.95 10.86 -7.86
N ARG A 202 -33.13 10.40 -8.33
CA ARG A 202 -33.47 8.97 -8.49
C ARG A 202 -32.85 8.32 -9.73
N ARG A 203 -32.42 9.11 -10.73
CA ARG A 203 -31.70 8.59 -11.90
C ARG A 203 -30.21 8.38 -11.64
N ILE A 204 -29.68 8.99 -10.58
CA ILE A 204 -28.30 8.80 -10.08
C ILE A 204 -28.33 7.82 -8.89
N ASP A 205 -29.19 6.79 -8.99
CA ASP A 205 -29.22 5.70 -8.02
C ASP A 205 -28.34 4.56 -8.56
N PRO A 206 -27.15 4.31 -7.98
CA PRO A 206 -26.20 3.32 -8.47
C PRO A 206 -26.75 1.89 -8.41
N SER A 207 -27.80 1.65 -7.61
CA SER A 207 -28.44 0.35 -7.47
C SER A 207 -29.14 -0.16 -8.75
N GLN A 208 -29.20 0.65 -9.81
CA GLN A 208 -29.76 0.29 -11.12
C GLN A 208 -28.75 0.26 -12.27
N SER A 209 -27.44 0.36 -12.00
CA SER A 209 -26.42 0.20 -13.03
C SER A 209 -26.01 -1.26 -13.16
N ASP A 210 -26.20 -1.86 -14.35
CA ASP A 210 -25.72 -3.20 -14.73
C ASP A 210 -24.16 -3.29 -14.84
N GLY A 211 -23.42 -2.26 -14.40
CA GLY A 211 -21.96 -2.14 -14.53
C GLY A 211 -21.20 -2.60 -13.28
N SER A 212 -19.90 -2.83 -13.43
CA SER A 212 -19.02 -3.17 -12.30
C SER A 212 -19.00 -2.02 -11.29
N LEU A 213 -18.97 -2.33 -9.99
CA LEU A 213 -18.82 -1.32 -8.94
C LEU A 213 -17.58 -0.45 -9.23
N VAL A 214 -16.44 -1.05 -9.59
CA VAL A 214 -15.20 -0.32 -9.95
C VAL A 214 -15.45 0.76 -11.00
N GLU A 215 -16.17 0.45 -12.08
CA GLU A 215 -16.49 1.41 -13.14
C GLU A 215 -17.36 2.56 -12.63
N THR A 216 -18.33 2.24 -11.78
CA THR A 216 -19.20 3.24 -11.14
C THR A 216 -18.39 4.17 -10.24
N TRP A 217 -17.47 3.61 -9.45
CA TRP A 217 -16.59 4.35 -8.54
C TRP A 217 -15.61 5.25 -9.27
N VAL A 218 -14.89 4.69 -10.23
CA VAL A 218 -13.94 5.42 -11.07
C VAL A 218 -14.65 6.51 -11.88
N GLY A 219 -15.81 6.20 -12.46
CA GLY A 219 -16.63 7.16 -13.18
C GLY A 219 -17.09 8.32 -12.29
N ALA A 220 -17.38 8.03 -11.01
CA ALA A 220 -17.72 9.03 -10.02
C ALA A 220 -16.51 9.93 -9.70
N ILE A 221 -15.35 9.37 -9.37
CA ILE A 221 -14.12 10.12 -9.11
C ILE A 221 -13.75 11.00 -10.30
N GLY A 222 -13.68 10.43 -11.51
CA GLY A 222 -13.33 11.16 -12.72
C GLY A 222 -14.31 12.30 -13.03
N SER A 223 -15.61 12.10 -12.81
CA SER A 223 -16.62 13.14 -13.01
C SER A 223 -16.48 14.28 -12.00
N LEU A 224 -16.19 13.97 -10.74
CA LEU A 224 -15.95 14.96 -9.69
C LEU A 224 -14.71 15.81 -10.00
N LEU A 225 -13.62 15.17 -10.37
CA LEU A 225 -12.35 15.85 -10.71
C LEU A 225 -12.52 16.79 -11.90
N ARG A 226 -13.20 16.35 -12.97
CA ARG A 226 -13.53 17.22 -14.11
C ARG A 226 -14.41 18.39 -13.72
N ALA A 227 -15.44 18.13 -12.92
CA ALA A 227 -16.39 19.14 -12.47
C ALA A 227 -15.69 20.22 -11.60
N ALA A 228 -14.72 19.81 -10.79
CA ALA A 228 -13.90 20.68 -9.96
C ALA A 228 -12.68 21.29 -10.70
N ARG A 229 -12.37 20.79 -11.91
CA ARG A 229 -11.13 21.09 -12.66
C ARG A 229 -9.86 20.83 -11.86
N ILE A 230 -9.81 19.69 -11.19
CA ILE A 230 -8.66 19.28 -10.38
C ILE A 230 -7.97 18.09 -11.05
N PRO A 231 -6.68 18.20 -11.45
CA PRO A 231 -5.92 17.06 -11.94
C PRO A 231 -5.62 16.09 -10.78
N MET A 232 -5.56 14.79 -11.09
CA MET A 232 -5.20 13.76 -10.12
C MET A 232 -3.80 13.20 -10.40
N VAL A 233 -3.05 12.97 -9.34
CA VAL A 233 -1.80 12.22 -9.35
C VAL A 233 -2.00 10.95 -8.55
N VAL A 234 -1.76 9.80 -9.20
CA VAL A 234 -1.76 8.48 -8.56
C VAL A 234 -0.34 7.95 -8.56
N VAL A 235 0.24 7.72 -7.40
CA VAL A 235 1.55 7.07 -7.28
C VAL A 235 1.34 5.64 -6.83
N VAL A 236 1.90 4.68 -7.55
CA VAL A 236 1.88 3.26 -7.20
C VAL A 236 3.30 2.78 -6.96
N ASP A 237 3.71 2.74 -5.69
CA ASP A 237 5.04 2.32 -5.28
C ASP A 237 5.16 0.78 -5.27
N ASP A 238 6.25 0.28 -5.86
CA ASP A 238 6.49 -1.13 -6.09
C ASP A 238 5.34 -1.83 -6.87
N ALA A 239 4.85 -1.18 -7.94
CA ALA A 239 3.72 -1.60 -8.77
C ALA A 239 3.82 -3.03 -9.35
N HIS A 240 5.03 -3.58 -9.48
CA HIS A 240 5.23 -4.99 -9.84
C HIS A 240 4.62 -5.99 -8.83
N TRP A 241 4.27 -5.52 -7.63
CA TRP A 241 3.52 -6.26 -6.62
C TRP A 241 2.06 -5.79 -6.47
N ALA A 242 1.53 -5.02 -7.42
CA ALA A 242 0.12 -4.62 -7.41
C ALA A 242 -0.80 -5.79 -7.75
N ASP A 243 -1.96 -5.86 -7.09
CA ASP A 243 -2.94 -6.92 -7.32
C ASP A 243 -3.77 -6.70 -8.59
N PRO A 244 -4.33 -7.78 -9.17
CA PRO A 244 -5.22 -7.69 -10.31
C PRO A 244 -6.35 -6.68 -10.17
N ALA A 245 -6.99 -6.58 -9.01
CA ALA A 245 -8.06 -5.62 -8.78
C ALA A 245 -7.52 -4.18 -8.72
N SER A 246 -6.35 -3.93 -8.12
CA SER A 246 -5.69 -2.62 -8.19
C SER A 246 -5.30 -2.25 -9.62
N ILE A 247 -4.75 -3.18 -10.39
CA ILE A 247 -4.39 -2.95 -11.79
C ILE A 247 -5.64 -2.65 -12.63
N GLU A 248 -6.73 -3.41 -12.45
CA GLU A 248 -8.02 -3.16 -13.11
C GLU A 248 -8.56 -1.77 -12.75
N PHE A 249 -8.52 -1.39 -11.47
CA PHE A 249 -8.95 -0.07 -11.01
C PHE A 249 -8.10 1.07 -11.60
N ILE A 250 -6.78 0.90 -11.70
CA ILE A 250 -5.88 1.89 -12.30
C ILE A 250 -6.11 2.00 -13.81
N ASP A 251 -6.32 0.88 -14.50
CA ASP A 251 -6.67 0.86 -15.93
C ASP A 251 -7.96 1.65 -16.17
N GLU A 252 -8.97 1.39 -15.34
CA GLU A 252 -10.24 2.09 -15.35
C GLU A 252 -10.07 3.59 -15.08
N LEU A 253 -9.23 3.99 -14.10
CA LEU A 253 -8.92 5.38 -13.82
C LEU A 253 -8.29 6.07 -15.02
N LEU A 254 -7.27 5.46 -15.63
CA LEU A 254 -6.61 5.99 -16.82
C LEU A 254 -7.62 6.22 -17.95
N LEU A 255 -8.64 5.36 -18.08
CA LEU A 255 -9.70 5.51 -19.08
C LEU A 255 -10.67 6.67 -18.80
N ARG A 256 -10.97 6.95 -17.52
CA ARG A 256 -12.18 7.69 -17.12
C ARG A 256 -11.93 8.89 -16.22
N ALA A 257 -10.73 9.12 -15.70
CA ALA A 257 -10.37 10.26 -14.87
C ALA A 257 -9.18 11.02 -15.49
N PRO A 258 -9.09 12.35 -15.36
CA PRO A 258 -7.91 13.07 -15.81
C PRO A 258 -6.78 12.90 -14.80
N CYS A 259 -5.88 11.94 -15.06
CA CYS A 259 -4.86 11.58 -14.09
C CYS A 259 -3.48 11.31 -14.69
N LEU A 260 -2.45 11.72 -13.96
CA LEU A 260 -1.11 11.17 -14.08
C LEU A 260 -0.99 9.96 -13.14
N VAL A 261 -0.63 8.81 -13.69
CA VAL A 261 -0.27 7.62 -12.91
C VAL A 261 1.24 7.43 -12.96
N ALA A 262 1.90 7.35 -11.81
CA ALA A 262 3.33 7.16 -11.65
C ALA A 262 3.63 5.81 -10.96
N PHE A 263 4.18 4.86 -11.70
CA PHE A 263 4.59 3.56 -11.18
C PHE A 263 6.04 3.61 -10.74
N THR A 264 6.36 2.95 -9.63
CA THR A 264 7.75 2.53 -9.35
C THR A 264 7.84 1.02 -9.46
N ALA A 265 8.83 0.52 -10.22
CA ALA A 265 8.91 -0.91 -10.48
C ALA A 265 10.35 -1.38 -10.72
N TRP A 266 10.55 -2.70 -10.68
CA TRP A 266 11.82 -3.32 -11.05
C TRP A 266 11.78 -3.72 -12.53
N PRO A 267 12.82 -3.41 -13.32
CA PRO A 267 12.83 -3.65 -14.76
C PRO A 267 12.61 -5.13 -15.12
N ASP A 268 13.22 -6.04 -14.36
CA ASP A 268 13.13 -7.48 -14.63
C ASP A 268 11.74 -8.04 -14.33
N GLN A 269 11.07 -7.53 -13.29
CA GLN A 269 9.73 -7.98 -12.93
C GLN A 269 8.69 -7.51 -13.95
N LEU A 270 8.80 -6.26 -14.43
CA LEU A 270 7.93 -5.77 -15.50
C LEU A 270 8.08 -6.60 -16.79
N ARG A 271 9.32 -6.92 -17.19
CA ARG A 271 9.56 -7.77 -18.37
C ARG A 271 8.99 -9.17 -18.23
N ILE A 272 9.12 -9.79 -17.06
CA ILE A 272 8.53 -11.11 -16.80
C ILE A 272 7.01 -11.03 -16.95
N GLN A 273 6.40 -10.01 -16.36
CA GLN A 273 4.95 -9.76 -16.40
C GLN A 273 4.43 -9.49 -17.83
N GLU A 274 5.13 -8.68 -18.62
CA GLU A 274 4.78 -8.45 -20.04
C GLU A 274 4.73 -9.73 -20.88
N THR A 275 5.54 -10.74 -20.52
CA THR A 275 5.58 -12.02 -21.24
C THR A 275 4.64 -13.08 -20.69
N ASN A 276 4.03 -12.83 -19.53
CA ASN A 276 3.08 -13.76 -18.93
C ASN A 276 1.68 -13.50 -19.49
N ASP A 277 0.95 -14.56 -19.84
CA ASP A 277 -0.46 -14.50 -20.31
C ASP A 277 -1.45 -14.11 -19.18
N GLN A 278 -0.99 -13.48 -18.09
CA GLN A 278 -1.86 -13.01 -17.02
C GLN A 278 -2.39 -11.61 -17.34
N PRO A 279 -3.71 -11.42 -17.57
CA PRO A 279 -4.24 -10.19 -18.14
C PRO A 279 -4.22 -8.95 -17.20
N ALA A 280 -3.83 -9.11 -15.94
CA ALA A 280 -4.06 -8.12 -14.88
C ALA A 280 -2.84 -7.84 -13.99
N ASP A 281 -1.63 -7.80 -14.55
CA ASP A 281 -0.43 -7.32 -13.84
C ASP A 281 0.08 -5.96 -14.37
N ALA A 282 1.04 -5.37 -13.65
CA ALA A 282 1.57 -4.05 -13.99
C ALA A 282 2.28 -4.03 -15.36
N GLY A 283 3.04 -5.08 -15.70
CA GLY A 283 3.68 -5.20 -17.01
C GLY A 283 2.65 -5.23 -18.16
N SER A 284 1.58 -5.99 -18.00
CA SER A 284 0.48 -6.04 -18.97
C SER A 284 -0.22 -4.69 -19.13
N LEU A 285 -0.43 -3.94 -18.04
CA LEU A 285 -1.00 -2.60 -18.10
C LEU A 285 -0.09 -1.63 -18.87
N VAL A 286 1.21 -1.66 -18.59
CA VAL A 286 2.22 -0.88 -19.33
C VAL A 286 2.18 -1.21 -20.82
N GLY A 287 2.06 -2.49 -21.18
CA GLY A 287 1.89 -2.92 -22.56
C GLY A 287 0.61 -2.39 -23.22
N ARG A 288 -0.53 -2.43 -22.51
CA ARG A 288 -1.81 -1.89 -23.01
C ARG A 288 -1.78 -0.39 -23.25
N TRP A 289 -1.04 0.36 -22.41
CA TRP A 289 -0.92 1.80 -22.47
C TRP A 289 0.39 2.29 -23.11
N ALA A 290 1.07 1.44 -23.89
CA ALA A 290 2.41 1.73 -24.42
C ALA A 290 2.51 3.08 -25.17
N ASP A 291 1.48 3.45 -25.95
CA ASP A 291 1.44 4.73 -26.69
C ASP A 291 1.41 5.99 -25.81
N ARG A 292 1.12 5.83 -24.50
CA ARG A 292 1.01 6.91 -23.52
C ARG A 292 1.80 6.63 -22.25
N THR A 293 2.73 5.67 -22.34
CA THR A 293 3.62 5.32 -21.24
C THR A 293 4.98 5.93 -21.48
N ASN A 294 5.45 6.71 -20.52
CA ASN A 294 6.84 7.15 -20.47
C ASN A 294 7.61 6.21 -19.53
N LEU A 295 8.42 5.32 -20.09
CA LEU A 295 9.32 4.47 -19.31
C LEU A 295 10.61 5.22 -19.01
N CYS A 296 10.87 5.46 -17.73
CA CYS A 296 12.04 6.17 -17.22
C CYS A 296 12.96 5.19 -16.47
N ASP A 297 13.98 4.70 -17.16
CA ASP A 297 15.02 3.89 -16.52
C ASP A 297 15.98 4.76 -15.71
N ILE A 298 15.99 4.56 -14.40
CA ILE A 298 16.93 5.21 -13.50
C ILE A 298 18.23 4.40 -13.50
N ALA A 299 19.17 4.87 -14.31
CA ALA A 299 20.50 4.29 -14.42
C ALA A 299 21.39 4.58 -13.21
N GLN A 300 22.44 3.78 -13.06
CA GLN A 300 23.56 4.05 -12.17
C GLN A 300 24.15 5.44 -12.48
N PRO A 301 24.41 6.29 -11.45
CA PRO A 301 24.98 7.60 -11.68
C PRO A 301 26.43 7.46 -12.16
N ALA A 302 26.84 8.39 -13.02
CA ALA A 302 28.24 8.53 -13.41
C ALA A 302 29.11 8.76 -12.16
N ALA A 303 30.40 8.39 -12.22
CA ALA A 303 31.31 8.43 -11.07
C ALA A 303 31.27 9.77 -10.30
N GLY A 304 31.33 10.92 -10.99
CA GLY A 304 31.26 12.22 -10.34
C GLY A 304 29.95 12.48 -9.59
N ALA A 305 28.81 12.05 -10.17
CA ALA A 305 27.51 12.13 -9.51
C ALA A 305 27.41 11.15 -8.32
N ALA A 306 28.04 9.97 -8.40
CA ALA A 306 28.12 9.06 -7.27
C ALA A 306 28.91 9.66 -6.09
N VAL A 307 30.01 10.37 -6.39
CA VAL A 307 30.80 11.10 -5.37
C VAL A 307 30.01 12.24 -4.76
N GLU A 308 29.32 13.04 -5.58
CA GLU A 308 28.43 14.10 -5.11
C GLU A 308 27.34 13.56 -4.18
N LEU A 309 26.75 12.41 -4.54
CA LEU A 309 25.75 11.75 -3.72
C LEU A 309 26.32 11.30 -2.37
N ALA A 310 27.51 10.68 -2.36
CA ALA A 310 28.19 10.27 -1.13
C ALA A 310 28.54 11.49 -0.25
N ALA A 311 29.10 12.54 -0.86
CA ALA A 311 29.46 13.78 -0.18
C ALA A 311 28.24 14.46 0.47
N ASN A 312 27.14 14.58 -0.28
CA ASN A 312 25.88 15.15 0.22
C ASN A 312 25.29 14.32 1.37
N THR A 313 25.33 12.98 1.24
CA THR A 313 24.82 12.06 2.28
C THR A 313 25.59 12.21 3.59
N LEU A 314 26.91 12.35 3.51
CA LEU A 314 27.80 12.50 4.67
C LEU A 314 27.97 13.95 5.14
N LYS A 315 27.44 14.93 4.40
CA LYS A 315 27.63 16.36 4.64
C LYS A 315 29.11 16.78 4.63
N ILE A 316 29.87 16.21 3.71
CA ILE A 316 31.28 16.51 3.43
C ILE A 316 31.44 17.07 2.01
N THR A 317 32.64 17.49 1.62
CA THR A 317 32.89 18.00 0.27
C THR A 317 33.18 16.88 -0.73
N THR A 318 33.00 17.15 -2.02
CA THR A 318 33.26 16.19 -3.11
C THR A 318 34.73 15.79 -3.25
N GLU A 319 35.65 16.62 -2.77
CA GLU A 319 37.09 16.37 -2.78
C GLU A 319 37.53 15.47 -1.62
N HIS A 320 36.63 15.18 -0.68
CA HIS A 320 36.95 14.38 0.49
C HIS A 320 37.22 12.91 0.07
N PRO A 321 38.37 12.30 0.46
CA PRO A 321 38.74 10.94 0.05
C PRO A 321 37.66 9.90 0.35
N LEU A 322 37.05 9.98 1.54
CA LEU A 322 35.92 9.13 1.93
C LEU A 322 34.74 9.16 0.95
N ALA A 323 34.40 10.33 0.38
CA ALA A 323 33.28 10.42 -0.57
C ALA A 323 33.56 9.60 -1.84
N VAL A 324 34.81 9.65 -2.33
CA VAL A 324 35.24 8.86 -3.49
C VAL A 324 35.24 7.37 -3.17
N GLN A 325 35.85 6.99 -2.04
CA GLN A 325 35.97 5.60 -1.61
C GLN A 325 34.61 4.92 -1.45
N LEU A 326 33.65 5.59 -0.80
CA LEU A 326 32.31 5.05 -0.60
C LEU A 326 31.49 5.05 -1.89
N ALA A 327 31.63 6.07 -2.74
CA ALA A 327 30.93 6.11 -4.03
C ALA A 327 31.34 4.93 -4.93
N GLU A 328 32.63 4.61 -4.99
CA GLU A 328 33.16 3.46 -5.72
C GLU A 328 32.66 2.14 -5.11
N ARG A 329 32.78 1.97 -3.79
CA ARG A 329 32.39 0.74 -3.09
C ARG A 329 30.88 0.46 -3.18
N ALA A 330 30.05 1.50 -3.06
CA ALA A 330 28.59 1.39 -3.18
C ALA A 330 28.12 1.32 -4.63
N GLN A 331 29.03 1.47 -5.60
CA GLN A 331 28.71 1.63 -7.02
C GLN A 331 27.67 2.73 -7.28
N GLY A 332 27.65 3.77 -6.43
CA GLY A 332 26.69 4.86 -6.49
C GLY A 332 25.26 4.53 -6.05
N ASN A 333 25.02 3.41 -5.34
CA ASN A 333 23.68 3.08 -4.82
C ASN A 333 23.28 4.02 -3.65
N PRO A 334 22.24 4.87 -3.81
CA PRO A 334 21.84 5.84 -2.79
C PRO A 334 21.41 5.24 -1.45
N LEU A 335 20.79 4.05 -1.45
CA LEU A 335 20.36 3.39 -0.23
C LEU A 335 21.55 2.89 0.57
N VAL A 336 22.52 2.26 -0.10
CA VAL A 336 23.73 1.72 0.53
C VAL A 336 24.53 2.83 1.18
N LEU A 337 24.74 3.94 0.46
CA LEU A 337 25.44 5.12 0.99
C LEU A 337 24.75 5.68 2.25
N ARG A 338 23.42 5.79 2.24
CA ARG A 338 22.67 6.24 3.42
C ARG A 338 22.78 5.30 4.61
N LEU A 339 22.69 3.99 4.37
CA LEU A 339 22.84 3.01 5.45
C LEU A 339 24.26 3.05 6.04
N TRP A 340 25.30 3.14 5.22
CA TRP A 340 26.67 3.27 5.73
C TRP A 340 26.91 4.59 6.46
N ALA A 341 26.27 5.67 6.03
CA ALA A 341 26.34 6.95 6.74
C ALA A 341 25.75 6.87 8.16
N GLU A 342 24.95 5.86 8.50
CA GLU A 342 24.48 5.65 9.89
C GLU A 342 25.54 4.97 10.78
N LEU A 343 26.62 4.44 10.21
CA LEU A 343 27.64 3.71 10.95
C LEU A 343 28.55 4.66 11.74
N PRO A 344 28.79 4.40 13.05
CA PRO A 344 29.61 5.28 13.88
C PRO A 344 31.03 5.52 13.35
N PHE A 345 31.69 4.47 12.83
CA PHE A 345 33.05 4.60 12.32
C PHE A 345 33.13 5.38 11.00
N VAL A 346 32.10 5.29 10.15
CA VAL A 346 31.99 6.11 8.93
C VAL A 346 31.78 7.59 9.31
N GLN A 347 30.90 7.87 10.28
CA GLN A 347 30.68 9.21 10.81
C GLN A 347 31.94 9.80 11.44
N GLN A 348 32.68 8.99 12.20
CA GLN A 348 33.95 9.40 12.80
C GLN A 348 35.00 9.73 11.73
N SER A 349 35.09 8.92 10.66
CA SER A 349 36.00 9.17 9.55
C SER A 349 35.64 10.45 8.78
N ALA A 350 34.35 10.67 8.51
CA ALA A 350 33.84 11.89 7.88
C ALA A 350 34.16 13.16 8.69
N GLN A 351 34.09 13.10 10.02
CA GLN A 351 34.45 14.22 10.90
C GLN A 351 35.97 14.40 11.02
N GLY A 352 36.72 13.31 10.96
CA GLY A 352 38.18 13.28 11.10
C GLY A 352 38.94 13.72 9.85
N GLY A 353 38.28 13.83 8.70
CA GLY A 353 38.88 14.27 7.45
C GLY A 353 39.69 13.19 6.71
N ASN A 354 39.54 11.92 7.09
CA ASN A 354 40.37 10.82 6.58
C ASN A 354 39.55 9.85 5.70
N GLU A 355 40.24 9.03 4.93
CA GLU A 355 39.64 7.83 4.31
C GLU A 355 39.45 6.73 5.36
N LEU A 356 38.62 5.73 5.05
CA LEU A 356 38.58 4.50 5.83
C LEU A 356 39.83 3.68 5.55
N ALA A 357 40.37 3.03 6.59
CA ALA A 357 41.41 2.04 6.41
C ALA A 357 40.89 0.88 5.54
N PRO A 358 41.76 0.19 4.78
CA PRO A 358 41.34 -0.95 3.95
C PRO A 358 40.55 -2.01 4.74
N GLU A 359 40.94 -2.25 5.98
CA GLU A 359 40.27 -3.21 6.86
C GLU A 359 38.83 -2.77 7.18
N ASP A 360 38.61 -1.50 7.53
CA ASP A 360 37.28 -0.94 7.80
C ASP A 360 36.41 -0.91 6.53
N LEU A 361 37.02 -0.70 5.37
CA LEU A 361 36.34 -0.72 4.08
C LEU A 361 35.88 -2.13 3.68
N ASP A 362 36.67 -3.15 4.02
CA ASP A 362 36.34 -4.55 3.80
C ASP A 362 35.21 -5.03 4.73
N GLU A 363 35.11 -4.43 5.93
CA GLU A 363 33.99 -4.67 6.86
C GLU A 363 32.66 -4.06 6.39
N LEU A 364 32.69 -3.08 5.49
CA LEU A 364 31.45 -2.51 4.95
C LEU A 364 30.65 -3.56 4.16
N PRO A 365 29.35 -3.72 4.46
CA PRO A 365 28.52 -4.68 3.76
C PRO A 365 28.45 -4.37 2.27
N THR A 366 28.55 -5.40 1.41
CA THR A 366 28.69 -5.23 -0.04
C THR A 366 27.52 -4.54 -0.73
N ASP A 367 26.33 -4.62 -0.13
CA ASP A 367 25.07 -4.14 -0.66
C ASP A 367 24.05 -3.96 0.47
N ALA A 368 22.84 -3.50 0.12
CA ALA A 368 21.77 -3.26 1.08
C ALA A 368 21.30 -4.55 1.79
N ASN A 369 21.31 -5.71 1.12
CA ASN A 369 20.94 -6.98 1.73
C ASN A 369 21.97 -7.42 2.76
N ALA A 370 23.26 -7.33 2.44
CA ALA A 370 24.34 -7.60 3.38
C ALA A 370 24.25 -6.68 4.62
N GLU A 371 23.89 -5.42 4.44
CA GLU A 371 23.66 -4.47 5.53
C GLU A 371 22.45 -4.85 6.39
N PHE A 372 21.32 -5.24 5.80
CA PHE A 372 20.18 -5.74 6.57
C PHE A 372 20.51 -7.01 7.35
N GLN A 373 21.29 -7.92 6.77
CA GLN A 373 21.77 -9.12 7.47
C GLN A 373 22.74 -8.78 8.63
N ARG A 374 23.55 -7.72 8.51
CA ARG A 374 24.36 -7.19 9.61
C ARG A 374 23.47 -6.64 10.72
N ARG A 375 22.52 -5.77 10.37
CA ARG A 375 21.56 -5.18 11.33
C ARG A 375 20.76 -6.23 12.06
N TRP A 376 20.31 -7.29 11.37
CA TRP A 376 19.62 -8.42 12.01
C TRP A 376 20.45 -9.03 13.15
N ARG A 377 21.75 -9.29 12.90
CA ARG A 377 22.67 -9.87 13.89
C ARG A 377 22.93 -8.96 15.08
N GLU A 378 22.73 -7.65 14.91
CA GLU A 378 22.89 -6.63 15.95
C GLU A 378 21.63 -6.40 16.77
N LEU A 379 20.47 -6.92 16.33
CA LEU A 379 19.24 -6.85 17.12
C LEU A 379 19.40 -7.67 18.41
N PRO A 380 18.81 -7.20 19.53
CA PRO A 380 18.70 -8.02 20.74
C PRO A 380 18.08 -9.38 20.43
N GLU A 381 18.58 -10.44 21.08
CA GLU A 381 18.10 -11.82 20.84
C GLU A 381 16.57 -11.94 21.02
N ILE A 382 16.02 -11.22 22.00
CA ILE A 382 14.57 -11.19 22.24
C ILE A 382 13.79 -10.53 21.10
N VAL A 383 14.35 -9.49 20.47
CA VAL A 383 13.76 -8.83 19.30
C VAL A 383 13.79 -9.77 18.09
N GLN A 384 14.90 -10.49 17.87
CA GLN A 384 14.98 -11.52 16.83
C GLN A 384 13.95 -12.64 17.08
N ALA A 385 13.77 -13.06 18.33
CA ALA A 385 12.85 -14.13 18.73
C ALA A 385 11.37 -13.79 18.51
N VAL A 386 10.97 -12.51 18.57
CA VAL A 386 9.59 -12.09 18.24
C VAL A 386 9.39 -11.81 16.76
N LEU A 387 10.42 -11.29 16.07
CA LEU A 387 10.34 -10.96 14.65
C LEU A 387 10.27 -12.20 13.77
N ALA A 388 10.95 -13.29 14.12
CA ALA A 388 10.93 -14.51 13.30
C ALA A 388 9.53 -15.16 13.24
N PRO A 389 8.79 -15.36 14.34
CA PRO A 389 7.39 -15.77 14.31
C PRO A 389 6.46 -14.75 13.63
N ALA A 390 6.67 -13.44 13.85
CA ALA A 390 5.90 -12.41 13.16
C ALA A 390 6.07 -12.50 11.64
N ALA A 391 7.30 -12.71 11.17
CA ALA A 391 7.61 -12.93 9.76
C ALA A 391 7.07 -14.25 9.22
N HIS A 392 6.83 -15.24 10.09
CA HIS A 392 6.19 -16.50 9.72
C HIS A 392 4.69 -16.33 9.51
N GLN A 393 4.05 -15.40 10.25
CA GLN A 393 2.76 -14.88 9.82
C GLN A 393 2.99 -14.29 8.43
N GLY A 394 3.74 -13.20 8.30
CA GLY A 394 4.21 -12.66 7.02
C GLY A 394 4.39 -11.15 7.05
N ILE A 395 4.10 -10.41 5.95
CA ILE A 395 4.45 -8.98 5.89
C ILE A 395 3.69 -8.13 6.91
N THR A 396 2.40 -8.41 7.10
CA THR A 396 1.50 -7.75 8.05
C THR A 396 1.12 -8.78 9.09
N PHE A 397 1.11 -8.41 10.36
CA PHE A 397 0.83 -9.31 11.46
C PHE A 397 0.18 -8.55 12.63
N VAL A 398 -0.39 -9.29 13.57
CA VAL A 398 -1.04 -8.73 14.77
C VAL A 398 -0.11 -8.94 15.97
N PRO A 399 0.55 -7.88 16.50
CA PRO A 399 1.55 -8.02 17.57
C PRO A 399 1.03 -8.76 18.80
N ALA A 400 -0.20 -8.46 19.22
CA ALA A 400 -0.82 -9.09 20.37
C ALA A 400 -0.96 -10.62 20.19
N VAL A 401 -1.31 -11.06 18.98
CA VAL A 401 -1.42 -12.49 18.65
C VAL A 401 -0.04 -13.13 18.57
N VAL A 402 0.99 -12.45 18.06
CA VAL A 402 2.37 -12.96 18.07
C VAL A 402 2.85 -13.18 19.51
N ALA A 403 2.68 -12.18 20.38
CA ALA A 403 3.09 -12.25 21.78
C ALA A 403 2.32 -13.35 22.54
N GLU A 404 1.01 -13.48 22.32
CA GLU A 404 0.20 -14.54 22.93
C GLU A 404 0.55 -15.93 22.40
N THR A 405 0.85 -16.06 21.11
CA THR A 405 1.31 -17.31 20.50
C THR A 405 2.61 -17.78 21.15
N LEU A 406 3.57 -16.87 21.36
CA LEU A 406 4.83 -17.16 22.02
C LEU A 406 4.65 -17.57 23.48
N ALA A 407 3.77 -16.88 24.20
CA ALA A 407 3.42 -17.22 25.58
C ALA A 407 2.74 -18.59 25.68
N THR A 408 1.78 -18.87 24.80
CA THR A 408 1.06 -20.14 24.74
C THR A 408 1.98 -21.31 24.37
N ALA A 409 2.97 -21.08 23.50
CA ALA A 409 3.98 -22.07 23.17
C ALA A 409 5.07 -22.25 24.25
N GLY A 410 5.06 -21.44 25.32
CA GLY A 410 6.06 -21.49 26.40
C GLY A 410 7.45 -21.05 25.96
N ILE A 411 7.57 -20.22 24.92
CA ILE A 411 8.84 -19.76 24.35
C ILE A 411 9.26 -18.38 24.92
N GLY A 412 8.30 -17.57 25.38
CA GLY A 412 8.56 -16.28 26.00
C GLY A 412 7.41 -15.81 26.87
N GLU A 413 7.63 -14.74 27.63
CA GLU A 413 6.55 -14.09 28.40
C GLU A 413 5.80 -13.07 27.54
N LEU A 414 4.51 -12.88 27.82
CA LEU A 414 3.64 -11.98 27.06
C LEU A 414 4.14 -10.53 27.10
N SER A 415 4.48 -10.03 28.30
CA SER A 415 4.97 -8.65 28.50
C SER A 415 6.29 -8.41 27.77
N ASP A 416 7.21 -9.37 27.87
CA ASP A 416 8.54 -9.25 27.28
C ASP A 416 8.48 -9.31 25.76
N SER A 417 7.60 -10.17 25.22
CA SER A 417 7.34 -10.26 23.78
C SER A 417 6.71 -8.98 23.24
N ALA A 418 5.75 -8.40 23.96
CA ALA A 418 5.13 -7.13 23.60
C ALA A 418 6.15 -5.97 23.61
N GLN A 419 7.00 -5.90 24.63
CA GLN A 419 8.07 -4.90 24.69
C GLN A 419 9.10 -5.09 23.58
N ALA A 420 9.49 -6.33 23.27
CA ALA A 420 10.42 -6.60 22.18
C ALA A 420 9.86 -6.23 20.80
N LEU A 421 8.55 -6.37 20.59
CA LEU A 421 7.88 -5.87 19.38
C LEU A 421 7.85 -4.35 19.34
N HIS A 422 7.67 -3.67 20.47
CA HIS A 422 7.82 -2.22 20.55
C HIS A 422 9.24 -1.78 20.21
N ASP A 423 10.26 -2.43 20.77
CA ASP A 423 11.67 -2.14 20.49
C ASP A 423 12.03 -2.39 19.00
N ALA A 424 11.39 -3.41 18.39
CA ALA A 424 11.53 -3.70 16.97
C ALA A 424 11.00 -2.56 16.08
N GLU A 425 9.97 -1.84 16.53
CA GLU A 425 9.43 -0.64 15.88
C GLU A 425 10.33 0.58 16.15
N ASP A 426 10.61 0.87 17.42
CA ASP A 426 11.45 1.99 17.86
C ASP A 426 12.33 1.52 19.02
N PRO A 427 13.67 1.48 18.89
CA PRO A 427 14.49 2.23 17.93
C PRO A 427 14.91 1.47 16.67
N HIS A 428 14.50 0.21 16.48
CA HIS A 428 15.09 -0.62 15.42
C HIS A 428 14.50 -0.40 14.01
N TRP A 429 13.26 0.11 13.90
CA TRP A 429 12.55 0.36 12.64
C TRP A 429 12.46 -0.86 11.72
N TRP A 430 12.47 -2.07 12.29
CA TRP A 430 12.32 -3.33 11.55
C TRP A 430 10.88 -3.54 11.09
N ILE A 431 9.95 -3.05 11.91
CA ILE A 431 8.51 -3.03 11.69
C ILE A 431 7.98 -1.61 11.89
N ARG A 432 6.72 -1.38 11.48
CA ARG A 432 5.98 -0.13 11.66
C ARG A 432 4.52 -0.42 11.95
N GLU A 433 3.87 0.45 12.72
CA GLU A 433 2.42 0.44 12.86
C GLU A 433 1.74 0.66 11.49
N LEU A 434 0.75 -0.17 11.16
CA LEU A 434 -0.11 -0.03 9.99
C LEU A 434 -1.51 0.45 10.38
N THR A 435 -2.05 -0.13 11.45
CA THR A 435 -3.31 0.25 12.10
C THR A 435 -3.15 0.08 13.61
N ALA A 436 -4.13 0.49 14.41
CA ALA A 436 -4.05 0.40 15.87
C ALA A 436 -3.80 -1.03 16.41
N ASP A 437 -4.12 -2.07 15.64
CA ASP A 437 -3.98 -3.47 16.02
C ASP A 437 -3.05 -4.29 15.10
N ALA A 438 -2.52 -3.69 14.03
CA ALA A 438 -1.65 -4.39 13.07
C ALA A 438 -0.33 -3.66 12.81
N HIS A 439 0.73 -4.44 12.69
CA HIS A 439 2.05 -3.98 12.28
C HIS A 439 2.44 -4.59 10.94
N GLN A 440 3.38 -3.94 10.27
CA GLN A 440 3.96 -4.40 9.02
C GLN A 440 5.49 -4.34 9.09
N PHE A 441 6.19 -5.27 8.46
CA PHE A 441 7.62 -5.12 8.20
C PHE A 441 7.88 -3.90 7.33
N THR A 442 8.86 -3.08 7.69
CA THR A 442 9.17 -1.83 6.96
C THR A 442 9.53 -2.10 5.51
N GLU A 443 10.17 -3.25 5.24
CA GLU A 443 10.53 -3.71 3.90
C GLU A 443 10.30 -5.22 3.79
N PRO A 444 9.89 -5.75 2.61
CA PRO A 444 9.76 -7.18 2.39
C PRO A 444 11.03 -7.99 2.69
N ILE A 445 12.20 -7.43 2.37
CA ILE A 445 13.48 -8.09 2.65
C ILE A 445 13.72 -8.29 4.15
N LEU A 446 13.25 -7.38 5.01
CA LEU A 446 13.38 -7.51 6.47
C LEU A 446 12.51 -8.65 7.00
N ARG A 447 11.33 -8.84 6.40
CA ARG A 447 10.48 -10.02 6.64
C ARG A 447 11.19 -11.29 6.19
N ASP A 448 11.74 -11.30 4.97
CA ASP A 448 12.39 -12.50 4.42
C ASP A 448 13.63 -12.91 5.23
N ILE A 449 14.41 -11.94 5.69
CA ILE A 449 15.52 -12.16 6.62
C ILE A 449 15.00 -12.80 7.92
N ALA A 450 14.01 -12.20 8.58
CA ALA A 450 13.46 -12.73 9.83
C ALA A 450 12.84 -14.13 9.66
N ALA A 451 12.06 -14.34 8.59
CA ALA A 451 11.45 -15.63 8.27
C ALA A 451 12.50 -16.71 8.01
N GLY A 452 13.59 -16.36 7.31
CA GLY A 452 14.73 -17.25 7.05
C GLY A 452 15.48 -17.69 8.30
N ARG A 453 15.30 -17.00 9.44
CA ARG A 453 15.95 -17.29 10.71
C ARG A 453 15.08 -18.08 11.68
N LEU A 454 13.80 -18.29 11.36
CA LEU A 454 12.88 -19.05 12.20
C LEU A 454 13.39 -20.46 12.51
N SER A 455 14.02 -21.12 11.52
CA SER A 455 14.54 -22.48 11.70
C SER A 455 15.85 -22.56 12.49
N GLU A 456 16.61 -21.47 12.51
CA GLU A 456 17.84 -21.32 13.29
C GLU A 456 17.52 -21.04 14.77
N LEU A 457 16.50 -20.21 15.01
CA LEU A 457 16.06 -19.82 16.36
C LEU A 457 15.19 -20.88 17.05
N HIS A 458 14.37 -21.61 16.28
CA HIS A 458 13.44 -22.60 16.83
C HIS A 458 13.58 -23.95 16.15
N GLY A 459 13.76 -25.00 16.95
CA GLY A 459 13.80 -26.38 16.45
C GLY A 459 12.45 -26.83 15.87
N ALA A 460 12.45 -27.93 15.10
CA ALA A 460 11.23 -28.44 14.46
C ALA A 460 10.07 -28.77 15.43
N ARG A 461 10.40 -29.09 16.69
CA ARG A 461 9.39 -29.27 17.74
C ARG A 461 8.77 -27.93 18.16
N GLN A 462 9.60 -26.95 18.50
CA GLN A 462 9.15 -25.61 18.89
C GLN A 462 8.35 -24.92 17.80
N ARG A 463 8.73 -25.09 16.52
CA ARG A 463 7.95 -24.55 15.39
C ARG A 463 6.55 -25.17 15.29
N ARG A 464 6.41 -26.48 15.56
CA ARG A 464 5.09 -27.12 15.64
C ARG A 464 4.28 -26.63 16.83
N GLU A 465 4.94 -26.43 17.98
CA GLU A 465 4.33 -25.85 19.18
C GLU A 465 3.85 -24.40 18.92
N LEU A 466 4.63 -23.59 18.20
CA LEU A 466 4.24 -22.24 17.73
C LEU A 466 3.00 -22.29 16.83
N ASN A 467 3.01 -23.16 15.82
CA ASN A 467 1.88 -23.28 14.89
C ASN A 467 0.60 -23.74 15.63
N ALA A 468 0.70 -24.72 16.53
CA ALA A 468 -0.42 -25.17 17.34
C ALA A 468 -0.92 -24.08 18.31
N ALA A 469 0.00 -23.33 18.93
CA ALA A 469 -0.32 -22.20 19.79
C ALA A 469 -1.03 -21.08 19.03
N PHE A 470 -0.60 -20.79 17.79
CA PHE A 470 -1.26 -19.82 16.92
C PHE A 470 -2.71 -20.25 16.62
N VAL A 471 -2.91 -21.50 16.20
CA VAL A 471 -4.26 -22.03 15.89
C VAL A 471 -5.16 -21.97 17.13
N SER A 472 -4.65 -22.34 18.30
CA SER A 472 -5.39 -22.23 19.57
C SER A 472 -5.73 -20.77 19.91
N THR A 473 -4.80 -19.84 19.70
CA THR A 473 -4.99 -18.41 19.93
C THR A 473 -6.05 -17.85 18.99
N LEU A 474 -6.01 -18.20 17.71
CA LEU A 474 -6.99 -17.79 16.70
C LEU A 474 -8.39 -18.31 17.05
N ALA A 475 -8.53 -19.57 17.46
CA ALA A 475 -9.82 -20.16 17.85
C ALA A 475 -10.44 -19.44 19.04
N ARG A 476 -9.63 -19.15 20.08
CA ARG A 476 -10.05 -18.36 21.25
C ARG A 476 -10.48 -16.96 20.84
N LEU A 477 -9.68 -16.31 20.00
CA LEU A 477 -9.90 -14.94 19.55
C LEU A 477 -11.20 -14.83 18.76
N LYS A 478 -11.42 -15.72 17.76
CA LYS A 478 -12.67 -15.77 16.97
C LYS A 478 -13.93 -15.93 17.82
N SER A 479 -13.81 -16.56 18.99
CA SER A 479 -14.91 -16.75 19.93
C SER A 479 -15.11 -15.58 20.92
N SER A 480 -14.24 -14.56 20.88
CA SER A 480 -14.25 -13.44 21.82
C SER A 480 -14.81 -12.16 21.17
N ALA A 481 -15.18 -11.19 22.01
CA ALA A 481 -15.55 -9.85 21.53
C ALA A 481 -14.39 -9.10 20.88
N GLU A 482 -13.14 -9.50 21.16
CA GLU A 482 -11.93 -8.88 20.62
C GLU A 482 -11.84 -9.11 19.10
N TRP A 483 -12.32 -10.25 18.58
CA TRP A 483 -12.33 -10.51 17.13
C TRP A 483 -13.10 -9.45 16.35
N GLN A 484 -14.22 -8.99 16.87
CA GLN A 484 -15.04 -7.96 16.21
C GLN A 484 -14.44 -6.55 16.37
N ALA A 485 -13.53 -6.37 17.33
CA ALA A 485 -12.80 -5.12 17.50
C ALA A 485 -11.57 -5.02 16.58
N LEU A 486 -11.10 -6.14 16.04
CA LEU A 486 -9.99 -6.16 15.08
C LEU A 486 -10.38 -5.52 13.76
N THR A 487 -9.41 -4.83 13.17
CA THR A 487 -9.52 -4.27 11.82
C THR A 487 -9.72 -5.38 10.79
N THR A 488 -10.25 -5.02 9.62
CA THR A 488 -10.39 -5.97 8.51
C THR A 488 -9.02 -6.48 8.07
N THR A 489 -8.00 -5.60 8.10
CA THR A 489 -6.61 -5.92 7.82
C THR A 489 -6.05 -6.98 8.77
N SER A 490 -6.25 -6.83 10.08
CA SER A 490 -5.82 -7.80 11.09
C SER A 490 -6.49 -9.15 10.92
N ARG A 491 -7.83 -9.17 10.76
CA ARG A 491 -8.58 -10.41 10.56
C ARG A 491 -8.11 -11.14 9.32
N ARG A 492 -7.93 -10.43 8.20
CA ARG A 492 -7.42 -10.99 6.95
C ARG A 492 -6.02 -11.60 7.13
N ALA A 493 -5.10 -10.89 7.79
CA ALA A 493 -3.74 -11.39 8.03
C ALA A 493 -3.72 -12.68 8.86
N LEU A 494 -4.54 -12.75 9.91
CA LEU A 494 -4.64 -13.94 10.76
C LEU A 494 -5.25 -15.14 10.03
N LEU A 495 -6.34 -14.93 9.28
CA LEU A 495 -7.00 -16.01 8.52
C LEU A 495 -6.11 -16.52 7.39
N ALA A 496 -5.43 -15.62 6.66
CA ALA A 496 -4.49 -15.98 5.61
C ALA A 496 -3.32 -16.82 6.17
N HIS A 497 -2.78 -16.45 7.34
CA HIS A 497 -1.74 -17.26 7.98
C HIS A 497 -2.23 -18.67 8.32
N HIS A 498 -3.45 -18.80 8.86
CA HIS A 498 -4.03 -20.11 9.19
C HIS A 498 -4.20 -21.00 7.95
N VAL A 499 -4.69 -20.44 6.83
CA VAL A 499 -4.78 -21.16 5.55
C VAL A 499 -3.39 -21.60 5.07
N ALA A 500 -2.38 -20.72 5.13
CA ALA A 500 -1.02 -21.04 4.71
C ALA A 500 -0.37 -22.14 5.57
N LEU A 501 -0.71 -22.24 6.86
CA LEU A 501 -0.30 -23.34 7.72
C LEU A 501 -0.95 -24.67 7.30
N ALA A 502 -2.26 -24.65 7.02
CA ALA A 502 -2.99 -25.83 6.58
C ALA A 502 -2.47 -26.39 5.24
N GLU A 503 -2.10 -25.52 4.30
CA GLU A 503 -1.48 -25.90 3.02
C GLU A 503 -0.11 -26.56 3.20
N LYS A 504 0.63 -26.19 4.25
CA LYS A 504 1.91 -26.82 4.65
C LYS A 504 1.73 -28.12 5.43
N GLY A 505 0.50 -28.59 5.61
CA GLY A 505 0.16 -29.84 6.29
C GLY A 505 -0.18 -29.70 7.78
N GLU A 506 -0.17 -28.48 8.33
CA GLU A 506 -0.52 -28.19 9.73
C GLU A 506 -2.02 -27.84 9.82
N ARG A 507 -2.88 -28.78 9.41
CA ARG A 507 -4.33 -28.52 9.22
C ARG A 507 -5.11 -28.27 10.52
N GLY A 508 -4.60 -28.73 11.67
CA GLY A 508 -5.26 -28.54 12.96
C GLY A 508 -6.70 -29.07 12.99
N ASP A 509 -7.62 -28.23 13.47
CA ASP A 509 -9.07 -28.48 13.53
C ASP A 509 -9.72 -28.16 12.17
N THR A 510 -10.24 -29.21 11.50
CA THR A 510 -10.90 -29.08 10.19
C THR A 510 -12.10 -28.13 10.22
N GLN A 511 -12.87 -28.08 11.31
CA GLN A 511 -14.03 -27.21 11.40
C GLN A 511 -13.61 -25.74 11.46
N LEU A 512 -12.63 -25.43 12.31
CA LEU A 512 -12.04 -24.09 12.39
C LEU A 512 -11.45 -23.66 11.05
N LEU A 513 -10.83 -24.58 10.32
CA LEU A 513 -10.27 -24.31 9.00
C LEU A 513 -11.37 -24.01 7.96
N ILE A 514 -12.48 -24.74 7.96
CA ILE A 514 -13.66 -24.45 7.12
C ILE A 514 -14.20 -23.03 7.41
N GLU A 515 -14.38 -22.69 8.69
CA GLU A 515 -14.81 -21.36 9.10
C GLU A 515 -13.80 -20.28 8.69
N THR A 516 -12.50 -20.60 8.74
CA THR A 516 -11.44 -19.69 8.30
C THR A 516 -11.53 -19.39 6.81
N TYR A 517 -11.77 -20.40 5.97
CA TYR A 517 -11.96 -20.21 4.53
C TYR A 517 -13.21 -19.37 4.23
N GLN A 518 -14.31 -19.57 4.97
CA GLN A 518 -15.52 -18.77 4.84
C GLN A 518 -15.27 -17.31 5.20
N ASP A 519 -14.72 -17.04 6.39
CA ASP A 519 -14.43 -15.68 6.84
C ASP A 519 -13.47 -14.98 5.86
N LEU A 520 -12.44 -15.68 5.38
CA LEU A 520 -11.49 -15.09 4.43
C LEU A 520 -12.12 -14.83 3.05
N ALA A 521 -13.08 -15.65 2.62
CA ALA A 521 -13.86 -15.41 1.40
C ALA A 521 -14.76 -14.18 1.55
N ASP A 522 -15.32 -13.96 2.74
CA ASP A 522 -16.18 -12.82 3.05
C ASP A 522 -15.41 -11.50 3.15
N LEU A 523 -14.11 -11.57 3.42
CA LEU A 523 -13.21 -10.41 3.41
C LEU A 523 -12.61 -10.12 2.04
N GLN A 524 -12.99 -10.84 0.98
CA GLN A 524 -12.56 -10.51 -0.38
C GLN A 524 -13.28 -9.26 -0.91
N PRO A 525 -12.63 -8.45 -1.75
CA PRO A 525 -13.21 -7.24 -2.29
C PRO A 525 -14.31 -7.61 -3.30
N GLU A 526 -15.24 -6.68 -3.50
CA GLU A 526 -16.30 -6.81 -4.48
C GLU A 526 -15.81 -6.51 -5.90
N SER A 527 -14.81 -7.27 -6.36
CA SER A 527 -14.23 -7.19 -7.71
C SER A 527 -14.30 -8.55 -8.40
N LYS A 528 -14.17 -8.58 -9.72
CA LYS A 528 -14.19 -9.85 -10.48
C LYS A 528 -13.16 -10.84 -9.95
N THR A 529 -11.94 -10.36 -9.70
CA THR A 529 -10.83 -11.14 -9.15
C THR A 529 -11.08 -11.54 -7.70
N GLY A 530 -11.63 -10.63 -6.87
CA GLY A 530 -12.05 -10.94 -5.51
C GLY A 530 -13.09 -12.05 -5.44
N TRP A 531 -14.05 -12.06 -6.37
CA TRP A 531 -15.05 -13.12 -6.48
C TRP A 531 -14.45 -14.47 -6.89
N GLU A 532 -13.50 -14.48 -7.82
CA GLU A 532 -12.79 -15.70 -8.22
C GLU A 532 -11.97 -16.28 -7.06
N GLU A 533 -11.30 -15.43 -6.28
CA GLU A 533 -10.58 -15.84 -5.07
C GLU A 533 -11.52 -16.36 -3.99
N ALA A 534 -12.64 -15.66 -3.72
CA ALA A 534 -13.65 -16.08 -2.77
C ALA A 534 -14.24 -17.45 -3.17
N LEU A 535 -14.51 -17.66 -4.46
CA LEU A 535 -14.96 -18.96 -4.98
C LEU A 535 -13.91 -20.06 -4.77
N SER A 536 -12.64 -19.75 -4.97
CA SER A 536 -11.54 -20.70 -4.71
C SER A 536 -11.50 -21.12 -3.24
N LEU A 537 -11.62 -20.16 -2.31
CA LEU A 537 -11.66 -20.40 -0.87
C LEU A 537 -12.87 -21.24 -0.45
N ILE A 538 -14.06 -20.93 -0.96
CA ILE A 538 -15.28 -21.72 -0.68
C ILE A 538 -15.19 -23.14 -1.24
N ASN A 539 -14.60 -23.31 -2.44
CA ASN A 539 -14.35 -24.66 -2.97
C ASN A 539 -13.34 -25.43 -2.12
N ALA A 540 -12.30 -24.77 -1.59
CA ALA A 540 -11.36 -25.38 -0.66
C ALA A 540 -12.08 -25.84 0.64
N ALA A 541 -12.96 -25.01 1.19
CA ALA A 541 -13.78 -25.37 2.35
C ALA A 541 -14.68 -26.58 2.09
N LEU A 542 -15.36 -26.64 0.94
CA LEU A 542 -16.20 -27.78 0.54
C LEU A 542 -15.37 -29.06 0.42
N ASN A 543 -14.16 -28.98 -0.12
CA ASN A 543 -13.27 -30.14 -0.31
C ASN A 543 -12.70 -30.70 1.01
N LEU A 544 -12.75 -29.92 2.10
CA LEU A 544 -12.27 -30.36 3.42
C LEU A 544 -13.30 -31.18 4.20
N GLN A 545 -14.56 -31.24 3.76
CA GLN A 545 -15.61 -31.97 4.45
C GLN A 545 -15.44 -33.49 4.27
N GLU A 546 -14.74 -34.15 5.19
CA GLU A 546 -14.62 -35.63 5.23
C GLU A 546 -15.96 -36.30 5.60
N HIS A 547 -16.73 -35.65 6.48
CA HIS A 547 -18.09 -36.01 6.84
C HIS A 547 -18.97 -34.76 6.70
N PRO A 548 -19.60 -34.54 5.53
CA PRO A 548 -20.35 -33.31 5.28
C PRO A 548 -21.52 -33.19 6.25
N ASP A 549 -21.44 -32.21 7.14
CA ASP A 549 -22.56 -31.73 7.93
C ASP A 549 -23.55 -31.04 6.98
N PRO A 550 -24.81 -31.50 6.87
CA PRO A 550 -25.75 -30.97 5.88
C PRO A 550 -25.98 -29.46 5.98
N GLU A 551 -25.99 -28.90 7.20
CA GLU A 551 -26.18 -27.46 7.41
C GLU A 551 -24.97 -26.67 6.90
N THR A 552 -23.76 -27.09 7.26
CA THR A 552 -22.51 -26.45 6.81
C THR A 552 -22.34 -26.58 5.29
N THR A 553 -22.62 -27.75 4.71
CA THR A 553 -22.57 -27.97 3.26
C THR A 553 -23.58 -27.06 2.54
N LEU A 554 -24.81 -26.97 3.03
CA LEU A 554 -25.83 -26.09 2.45
C LEU A 554 -25.42 -24.62 2.53
N ALA A 555 -24.88 -24.18 3.66
CA ALA A 555 -24.39 -22.81 3.83
C ALA A 555 -23.26 -22.48 2.85
N LEU A 556 -22.30 -23.39 2.66
CA LEU A 556 -21.20 -23.23 1.69
C LEU A 556 -21.71 -23.21 0.24
N GLN A 557 -22.65 -24.10 -0.11
CA GLN A 557 -23.25 -24.12 -1.46
C GLN A 557 -24.04 -22.86 -1.76
N LEU A 558 -24.83 -22.37 -0.79
CA LEU A 558 -25.56 -21.11 -0.92
C LEU A 558 -24.60 -19.93 -1.06
N ARG A 559 -23.51 -19.90 -0.29
CA ARG A 559 -22.47 -18.87 -0.42
C ARG A 559 -21.81 -18.91 -1.80
N LYS A 560 -21.48 -20.09 -2.29
CA LYS A 560 -20.95 -20.30 -3.65
C LYS A 560 -21.91 -19.81 -4.73
N ALA A 561 -23.22 -20.09 -4.59
CA ALA A 561 -24.24 -19.62 -5.52
C ALA A 561 -24.31 -18.09 -5.57
N ASN A 562 -24.30 -17.43 -4.41
CA ASN A 562 -24.27 -15.97 -4.30
C ASN A 562 -23.01 -15.38 -4.95
N LEU A 563 -21.84 -15.94 -4.69
CA LEU A 563 -20.58 -15.49 -5.29
C LEU A 563 -20.57 -15.67 -6.82
N LEU A 564 -21.07 -16.79 -7.34
CA LEU A 564 -21.22 -17.01 -8.79
C LEU A 564 -22.16 -15.99 -9.42
N GLN A 565 -23.25 -15.64 -8.74
CA GLN A 565 -24.18 -14.61 -9.19
C GLN A 565 -23.51 -13.22 -9.20
N SER A 566 -22.80 -12.84 -8.13
CA SER A 566 -22.04 -11.59 -8.07
C SER A 566 -20.92 -11.51 -9.11
N ALA A 567 -20.35 -12.65 -9.51
CA ALA A 567 -19.38 -12.76 -10.59
C ALA A 567 -19.99 -12.77 -12.00
N GLY A 568 -21.31 -12.58 -12.15
CA GLY A 568 -22.00 -12.58 -13.44
C GLY A 568 -22.23 -13.98 -14.05
N ARG A 569 -22.02 -15.05 -13.27
CA ARG A 569 -22.16 -16.47 -13.68
C ARG A 569 -23.48 -17.06 -13.20
N ALA A 570 -24.59 -16.37 -13.47
CA ALA A 570 -25.92 -16.78 -12.98
C ALA A 570 -26.35 -18.18 -13.45
N SER A 571 -25.91 -18.63 -14.63
CA SER A 571 -26.16 -19.98 -15.15
C SER A 571 -25.55 -21.07 -14.27
N ASP A 572 -24.42 -20.77 -13.63
CA ASP A 572 -23.68 -21.72 -12.80
C ASP A 572 -24.19 -21.69 -11.35
N ALA A 573 -24.83 -20.58 -10.94
CA ALA A 573 -25.47 -20.44 -9.63
C ALA A 573 -26.83 -21.16 -9.55
N LEU A 574 -27.59 -21.19 -10.64
CA LEU A 574 -28.95 -21.74 -10.67
C LEU A 574 -29.06 -23.17 -10.13
N PRO A 575 -28.19 -24.13 -10.54
CA PRO A 575 -28.27 -25.50 -10.05
C PRO A 575 -27.98 -25.65 -8.56
N LEU A 576 -27.29 -24.68 -7.95
CA LEU A 576 -26.97 -24.68 -6.52
C LEU A 576 -28.10 -24.14 -5.65
N TYR A 577 -29.01 -23.34 -6.23
CA TYR A 577 -30.24 -22.91 -5.55
C TYR A 577 -31.36 -23.96 -5.62
N GLU A 578 -31.30 -24.85 -6.61
CA GLU A 578 -32.30 -25.91 -6.83
C GLU A 578 -32.02 -27.20 -6.02
N GLN A 579 -30.79 -27.35 -5.52
CA GLN A 579 -30.35 -28.42 -4.61
C GLN A 579 -30.63 -28.04 -3.16
#